data_AF-A0A7Z9U7Y2-F1
#
_entry.id   AF-A0A7Z9U7Y2-F1
#
_cell.length_a   1.000
_cell.length_b   1.000
_cell.length_c   1.000
_cell.angle_alpha   90.00
_cell.angle_beta   90.00
_cell.angle_gamma   90.00
#
_symmetry.space_group_name_H-M   'P 1'
#
loop_
_entity.id
_entity.type
_entity.pdbx_description
1 polymer ?
#
loop_
_entity_poly.entity_id
_entity_poly.type
_entity_poly.pdbx_seq_one_letter_code
_entity_poly.pdbx_strand_id
1 'polypeptide(L)'
;MLSENIQASQCSVCQQLFSCGFNDAKKACWCNRLPLVMAVDGLTGCLCSDCLITVVSARIKKLLVTKSHPELLVIAKQYSTDTWVEKIDYTIEDGNYVFSAWHHLKRGACCNNDCRHCPFSD
;
A
#
# COMPACT_ATOMS: atom_id res chain seq x y z
N MET A 1 18.20 -3.34 32.31
CA MET A 1 17.30 -2.31 31.75
C MET A 1 17.41 -2.42 30.24
N LEU A 2 16.47 -3.10 29.60
CA LEU A 2 16.46 -3.22 28.14
C LEU A 2 15.98 -1.88 27.59
N SER A 3 16.84 -1.19 26.84
CA SER A 3 16.55 0.07 26.18
C SER A 3 15.43 -0.12 25.16
N GLU A 4 14.24 0.36 25.49
CA GLU A 4 13.10 0.46 24.57
C GLU A 4 13.41 1.53 23.53
N ASN A 5 13.92 1.14 22.35
CA ASN A 5 14.14 2.05 21.22
C ASN A 5 12.81 2.38 20.52
N ILE A 6 11.89 3.00 21.25
CA ILE A 6 10.69 3.63 20.68
C ILE A 6 11.03 5.10 20.44
N GLN A 7 11.68 5.41 19.32
CA GLN A 7 11.85 6.80 18.92
C GLN A 7 10.50 7.33 18.46
N ALA A 8 9.89 8.20 19.25
CA ALA A 8 8.74 8.99 18.79
C ALA A 8 9.16 9.77 17.55
N SER A 9 8.42 9.59 16.47
CA SER A 9 8.62 10.24 15.19
C SER A 9 7.45 11.18 14.91
N GLN A 10 7.74 12.28 14.22
CA GLN A 10 6.74 13.24 13.79
C GLN A 10 6.60 13.18 12.27
N CYS A 11 5.36 13.09 11.79
CA CYS A 11 5.08 13.02 10.37
C CYS A 11 5.48 14.33 9.68
N SER A 12 6.33 14.29 8.65
CA SER A 12 6.75 15.49 7.92
C SER A 12 5.61 16.16 7.13
N VAL A 13 4.51 15.45 6.91
CA VAL A 13 3.32 15.96 6.18
C VAL A 13 2.25 16.50 7.12
N CYS A 14 1.75 15.67 8.04
CA CYS A 14 0.61 16.05 8.90
C CYS A 14 0.98 16.39 10.34
N GLN A 15 2.26 16.35 10.70
CA GLN A 15 2.78 16.63 12.05
C GLN A 15 2.28 15.68 13.15
N GLN A 16 1.54 14.62 12.82
CA GLN A 16 1.11 13.59 13.76
C GLN A 16 2.33 12.91 14.40
N LEU A 17 2.28 12.73 15.71
CA LEU A 17 3.23 11.90 16.44
C LEU A 17 2.88 10.42 16.28
N PHE A 18 3.87 9.60 15.97
CA PHE A 18 3.73 8.16 15.81
C PHE A 18 5.01 7.44 16.19
N SER A 19 4.94 6.12 16.35
CA SER A 19 6.12 5.28 16.56
C SER A 19 6.37 4.46 15.30
N CYS A 20 7.61 4.47 14.83
CA CYS A 20 8.09 3.54 13.80
C CYS A 20 9.34 2.82 14.30
N GLY A 21 9.41 1.50 14.07
CA GLY A 21 10.52 0.68 14.53
C GLY A 21 10.10 -0.76 14.77
N PHE A 22 11.07 -1.67 14.74
CA PHE A 22 10.88 -3.07 15.07
C PHE A 22 10.99 -3.24 16.60
N ASN A 23 9.88 -3.58 17.25
CA ASN A 23 9.84 -4.00 18.65
C ASN A 23 9.73 -5.53 18.70
N ASP A 24 10.62 -6.15 19.46
CA ASP A 24 10.86 -7.58 19.42
C ASP A 24 9.59 -8.43 19.70
N ALA A 25 9.46 -9.48 18.90
CA ALA A 25 8.72 -10.73 19.08
C ALA A 25 7.21 -10.91 18.81
N LYS A 26 6.30 -9.92 18.63
CA LYS A 26 4.86 -10.29 18.42
C LYS A 26 3.99 -9.55 17.40
N LYS A 27 4.42 -8.44 16.79
CA LYS A 27 3.61 -7.77 15.75
C LYS A 27 4.48 -7.25 14.61
N ALA A 28 4.20 -7.68 13.39
CA ALA A 28 4.82 -7.13 12.19
C ALA A 28 4.53 -5.61 12.09
N CYS A 29 5.53 -4.81 11.68
CA CYS A 29 5.33 -3.39 11.41
C CYS A 29 4.16 -3.22 10.43
N TRP A 30 3.26 -2.26 10.69
CA TRP A 30 2.19 -1.91 9.76
C TRP A 30 2.75 -1.56 8.37
N CYS A 31 3.96 -1.00 8.32
CA CYS A 31 4.66 -0.61 7.10
C CYS A 31 5.01 -1.78 6.17
N ASN A 32 5.22 -2.98 6.72
CA ASN A 32 5.56 -4.18 5.93
C ASN A 32 4.38 -4.70 5.10
N ARG A 33 3.18 -4.14 5.29
CA ARG A 33 1.98 -4.47 4.51
C ARG A 33 1.86 -3.64 3.24
N LEU A 34 2.66 -2.59 3.10
CA LEU A 34 2.57 -1.66 1.98
C LEU A 34 3.46 -2.14 0.82
N PRO A 35 2.99 -1.99 -0.44
CA PRO A 35 3.84 -2.22 -1.59
C PRO A 35 5.09 -1.34 -1.58
N LEU A 36 6.26 -1.94 -1.78
CA LEU A 36 7.55 -1.26 -1.90
C LEU A 36 7.72 -0.69 -3.31
N VAL A 37 6.76 0.15 -3.72
CA VAL A 37 6.71 0.81 -5.04
C VAL A 37 7.42 2.17 -5.05
N MET A 38 8.20 2.46 -4.01
CA MET A 38 8.92 3.73 -3.85
C MET A 38 10.34 3.61 -4.40
N ALA A 39 10.78 4.63 -5.15
CA ALA A 39 12.20 4.90 -5.33
C ALA A 39 12.70 5.68 -4.10
N VAL A 40 13.93 5.41 -3.66
CA VAL A 40 14.55 5.94 -2.43
C VAL A 40 14.61 7.49 -2.44
N ASP A 41 14.50 8.10 -3.61
CA ASP A 41 14.87 9.48 -3.90
C ASP A 41 13.74 10.49 -3.61
N GLY A 42 12.58 10.04 -3.13
CA GLY A 42 11.35 10.85 -3.05
C GLY A 42 10.74 11.07 -1.67
N LEU A 43 11.32 10.54 -0.59
CA LEU A 43 10.81 10.75 0.76
C LEU A 43 11.75 11.64 1.57
N THR A 44 11.27 12.85 1.87
CA THR A 44 11.91 13.76 2.82
C THR A 44 11.22 13.64 4.18
N GLY A 45 11.86 12.90 5.09
CA GLY A 45 11.40 12.75 6.48
C GLY A 45 10.47 11.55 6.73
N CYS A 46 10.09 11.39 8.00
CA CYS A 46 9.26 10.27 8.46
C CYS A 46 7.78 10.52 8.12
N LEU A 47 7.06 9.50 7.64
CA LEU A 47 5.62 9.58 7.36
C LEU A 47 4.84 8.65 8.28
N CYS A 48 3.73 9.15 8.85
CA CYS A 48 2.77 8.30 9.55
C CYS A 48 2.05 7.34 8.57
N SER A 49 1.29 6.39 9.11
CA SER A 49 0.61 5.36 8.31
C SER A 49 -0.27 5.94 7.20
N ASP A 50 -1.13 6.91 7.51
CA ASP A 50 -2.06 7.49 6.55
C ASP A 50 -1.34 8.29 5.44
N CYS A 51 -0.31 9.05 5.81
CA CYS A 51 0.47 9.82 4.85
C CYS A 51 1.29 8.88 3.94
N LEU A 52 1.88 7.82 4.49
CA LEU A 52 2.61 6.83 3.70
C LEU A 52 1.68 6.07 2.76
N ILE A 53 0.49 5.64 3.22
CA ILE A 53 -0.54 5.02 2.38
C ILE A 53 -0.94 5.94 1.23
N THR A 54 -1.09 7.24 1.50
CA THR A 54 -1.44 8.24 0.47
C THR A 54 -0.36 8.34 -0.59
N VAL A 55 0.92 8.42 -0.17
CA VAL A 55 2.06 8.44 -1.10
C VAL A 55 2.13 7.16 -1.92
N VAL A 56 2.03 6.00 -1.28
CA VAL A 56 2.07 4.68 -1.95
C VAL A 56 0.91 4.55 -2.94
N SER A 57 -0.31 4.92 -2.55
CA SER A 57 -1.49 4.92 -3.43
C SER A 57 -1.28 5.78 -4.67
N ALA A 58 -0.73 6.99 -4.52
CA ALA A 58 -0.43 7.86 -5.66
C ALA A 58 0.63 7.25 -6.61
N ARG A 59 1.63 6.55 -6.07
CA ARG A 59 2.64 5.85 -6.87
C ARG A 59 2.05 4.65 -7.62
N ILE A 60 1.19 3.87 -6.97
CA ILE A 60 0.46 2.77 -7.63
C ILE A 60 -0.38 3.31 -8.79
N LYS A 61 -1.12 4.41 -8.59
CA LYS A 61 -1.86 5.07 -9.68
C LYS A 61 -0.95 5.45 -10.84
N LYS A 62 0.26 5.96 -10.57
CA LYS A 62 1.26 6.24 -11.63
C LYS A 62 1.73 4.96 -12.33
N LEU A 63 1.97 3.87 -11.60
CA LEU A 63 2.34 2.58 -12.21
C LEU A 63 1.24 2.07 -13.14
N LEU A 64 -0.02 2.11 -12.70
CA LEU A 64 -1.17 1.63 -13.47
C LEU A 64 -1.31 2.31 -14.85
N VAL A 65 -0.85 3.56 -14.99
CA VAL A 65 -0.92 4.30 -16.26
C VAL A 65 0.39 4.31 -17.06
N THR A 66 1.51 3.91 -16.46
CA THR A 66 2.84 3.98 -17.11
C THR A 66 3.43 2.63 -17.47
N LYS A 67 2.86 1.53 -16.97
CA LYS A 67 3.37 0.17 -17.16
C LYS A 67 2.42 -0.68 -17.98
N SER A 68 2.98 -1.61 -18.75
CA SER A 68 2.18 -2.60 -19.47
C SER A 68 1.49 -3.57 -18.50
N HIS A 69 0.40 -4.18 -18.93
CA HIS A 69 -0.33 -5.14 -18.12
C HIS A 69 0.56 -6.33 -17.63
N PRO A 70 1.42 -6.95 -18.45
CA PRO A 70 2.33 -8.00 -17.98
C PRO A 70 3.32 -7.52 -16.92
N GLU A 71 3.88 -6.32 -17.06
CA GLU A 71 4.75 -5.72 -16.03
C GLU A 71 3.99 -5.51 -14.72
N LEU A 72 2.77 -4.97 -14.81
CA LEU A 72 1.90 -4.74 -13.65
C LEU A 72 1.59 -6.03 -12.88
N LEU A 73 1.32 -7.13 -13.59
CA LEU A 73 1.11 -8.44 -12.97
C LEU A 73 2.34 -8.92 -12.20
N VAL A 74 3.54 -8.80 -12.79
CA VAL A 74 4.79 -9.20 -12.13
C VAL A 74 5.06 -8.37 -10.88
N ILE A 75 4.83 -7.05 -10.94
CA ILE A 75 5.02 -6.16 -9.79
C ILE A 75 3.99 -6.46 -8.69
N ALA A 76 2.71 -6.57 -9.05
CA ALA A 76 1.62 -6.76 -8.08
C ALA A 76 1.67 -8.13 -7.38
N LYS A 77 2.10 -9.18 -8.09
CA LYS A 77 2.19 -10.55 -7.55
C LYS A 77 3.15 -10.67 -6.36
N GLN A 78 4.15 -9.78 -6.25
CA GLN A 78 5.05 -9.73 -5.09
C GLN A 78 4.33 -9.34 -3.79
N TYR A 79 3.12 -8.79 -3.90
CA TYR A 79 2.32 -8.31 -2.79
C TYR A 79 1.03 -9.11 -2.58
N SER A 80 0.89 -10.32 -3.15
CA SER A 80 -0.29 -11.16 -2.96
C SER A 80 -0.40 -11.65 -1.50
N THR A 81 -0.98 -10.82 -0.64
CA THR A 81 -1.23 -11.11 0.78
C THR A 81 -2.73 -11.10 1.06
N ASP A 82 -3.15 -11.82 2.11
CA ASP A 82 -4.55 -11.89 2.57
C ASP A 82 -5.00 -10.61 3.30
N THR A 83 -4.13 -9.59 3.38
CA THR A 83 -4.45 -8.31 4.03
C THR A 83 -4.65 -7.22 2.97
N TRP A 84 -5.77 -6.52 3.05
CA TRP A 84 -6.10 -5.40 2.19
C TRP A 84 -5.93 -4.08 2.91
N VAL A 85 -5.35 -3.11 2.22
CA VAL A 85 -5.11 -1.76 2.74
C VAL A 85 -6.07 -0.80 2.06
N GLU A 86 -6.89 -0.10 2.84
CA GLU A 86 -7.76 0.95 2.32
C GLU A 86 -6.94 2.02 1.59
N LYS A 87 -7.50 2.63 0.54
CA LYS A 87 -6.87 3.56 -0.41
C LYS A 87 -5.81 2.94 -1.33
N ILE A 88 -5.43 1.67 -1.13
CA ILE A 88 -4.55 0.91 -2.02
C ILE A 88 -5.34 -0.21 -2.70
N ASP A 89 -5.89 -1.13 -1.92
CA ASP A 89 -6.60 -2.30 -2.39
C ASP A 89 -8.10 -2.04 -2.57
N TYR A 90 -8.67 -1.12 -1.79
CA TYR A 90 -10.09 -0.76 -1.87
C TYR A 90 -10.36 0.65 -1.35
N THR A 91 -11.54 1.18 -1.65
CA THR A 91 -12.19 2.31 -0.97
C THR A 91 -13.52 1.86 -0.38
N ILE A 92 -14.05 2.62 0.60
CA ILE A 92 -15.42 2.43 1.09
C ILE A 92 -16.30 3.49 0.43
N GLU A 93 -17.30 3.04 -0.34
CA GLU A 93 -18.30 3.88 -0.99
C GLU A 93 -19.69 3.39 -0.57
N ASP A 94 -20.49 4.26 0.04
CA ASP A 94 -21.83 3.93 0.55
C ASP A 94 -21.85 2.68 1.47
N GLY A 95 -20.80 2.51 2.28
CA GLY A 95 -20.65 1.37 3.18
C GLY A 95 -20.18 0.07 2.49
N ASN A 96 -19.97 0.08 1.18
CA ASN A 96 -19.50 -1.06 0.40
C ASN A 96 -18.01 -0.96 0.07
N TYR A 97 -17.34 -2.11 0.01
CA TYR A 97 -15.96 -2.21 -0.44
C TYR A 97 -15.90 -2.13 -1.96
N VAL A 98 -15.18 -1.15 -2.48
CA VAL A 98 -14.90 -0.98 -3.91
C VAL A 98 -13.42 -1.31 -4.16
N PHE A 99 -13.15 -2.51 -4.66
CA PHE A 99 -11.79 -2.99 -4.91
C PHE A 99 -11.13 -2.28 -6.08
N SER A 100 -9.83 -1.97 -5.93
CA SER A 100 -9.05 -1.28 -6.95
C SER A 100 -8.51 -2.23 -8.02
N ALA A 101 -8.06 -1.65 -9.14
CA ALA A 101 -7.31 -2.39 -10.16
C ALA A 101 -6.06 -3.06 -9.58
N TRP A 102 -5.39 -2.43 -8.61
CA TRP A 102 -4.23 -3.00 -7.92
C TRP A 102 -4.57 -4.27 -7.14
N HIS A 103 -5.70 -4.28 -6.42
CA HIS A 103 -6.18 -5.47 -5.74
C HIS A 103 -6.42 -6.63 -6.74
N HIS A 104 -7.03 -6.34 -7.88
CA HIS A 104 -7.25 -7.35 -8.91
C HIS A 104 -5.95 -7.83 -9.58
N LEU A 105 -4.95 -6.96 -9.75
CA LEU A 105 -3.61 -7.37 -10.20
C LEU A 105 -2.90 -8.27 -9.19
N LYS A 106 -3.02 -8.00 -7.88
CA LYS A 106 -2.49 -8.88 -6.81
C LYS A 106 -3.10 -10.28 -6.86
N ARG A 107 -4.38 -10.38 -7.21
CA ARG A 107 -5.08 -11.66 -7.46
C ARG A 107 -4.53 -12.39 -8.69
N GLY A 108 -4.03 -11.66 -9.68
CA GLY A 108 -3.28 -12.20 -10.81
C GLY A 108 -4.13 -12.78 -11.96
N ALA A 109 -5.46 -12.80 -11.84
CA ALA A 109 -6.36 -13.26 -12.90
C ALA A 109 -7.72 -12.55 -12.88
N CYS A 110 -8.38 -12.51 -14.03
CA CYS A 110 -9.77 -12.09 -14.15
C CYS A 110 -10.70 -13.12 -13.50
N CYS A 111 -11.75 -12.64 -12.81
CA CYS A 111 -12.76 -13.50 -12.18
C CYS A 111 -14.10 -13.54 -12.93
N ASN A 112 -14.21 -12.87 -14.08
CA ASN A 112 -15.42 -12.81 -14.92
C ASN A 112 -16.70 -12.33 -14.21
N ASN A 113 -16.56 -11.42 -13.24
CA ASN A 113 -17.68 -10.83 -12.50
C ASN A 113 -17.89 -9.34 -12.86
N ASP A 114 -17.41 -8.90 -14.03
CA ASP A 114 -17.55 -7.51 -14.52
C ASP A 114 -17.20 -6.44 -13.48
N CYS A 115 -16.06 -6.62 -12.80
CA CYS A 115 -15.64 -5.74 -11.72
C CYS A 115 -15.37 -4.32 -12.25
N ARG A 116 -15.91 -3.30 -11.56
CA ARG A 116 -15.77 -1.87 -11.91
C ARG A 116 -14.34 -1.41 -12.22
N HIS A 117 -13.34 -1.96 -11.51
CA HIS A 117 -11.92 -1.61 -11.69
C HIS A 117 -11.10 -2.77 -12.25
N CYS A 118 -11.71 -3.64 -13.05
CA CYS A 118 -11.02 -4.79 -13.64
C CYS A 118 -9.88 -4.34 -14.59
N PRO A 119 -8.63 -4.78 -14.35
CA PRO A 119 -7.48 -4.43 -15.20
C PRO A 119 -7.29 -5.37 -16.40
N PHE A 120 -8.17 -6.37 -16.58
CA PHE A 120 -8.08 -7.42 -17.60
C PHE A 120 -9.12 -7.29 -18.72
N SER A 121 -10.02 -6.33 -18.62
CA SER A 121 -11.02 -6.06 -19.64
C SER A 121 -10.39 -5.13 -20.66
N ASP A 122 -10.09 -5.67 -21.83
CA ASP A 122 -9.82 -4.90 -23.05
C ASP A 122 -11.13 -4.31 -23.61
#